data_AF-A0A3P7G5E2-F1
#
_entry.id   AF-A0A3P7G5E2-F1
#
_cell.length_a   1.000
_cell.length_b   1.000
_cell.length_c   1.000
_cell.angle_alpha   90.00
_cell.angle_beta   90.00
_cell.angle_gamma   90.00
#
_symmetry.space_group_name_H-M   'P 1'
#
loop_
_entity.id
_entity.type
_entity.pdbx_description
1 polymer ?
#
loop_
_entity_poly.entity_id
_entity_poly.type
_entity_poly.pdbx_seq_one_letter_code
_entity_poly.pdbx_strand_id
1 'polypeptide(L)'
;MTRGEMRAYDEASAVANEVISNIRTVTSFNAQYAEVVRYRDRLNHAQKIGIKGVFITGIFTGFYVFVIFGSMGFVFWYGTNLVIEGKITPGTVFAVFWAIMIGAIHLGQAIPQFGVFTAAKLAAGEIFRIIDLEPNINCMSPHGLIPSHVEGRIELHN
;
A
#
# COMPACT_ATOMS: atom_id res chain seq x y z
N MET A 1 5.85 2.31 -5.52
CA MET A 1 5.22 3.64 -5.72
C MET A 1 4.79 4.18 -4.37
N THR A 2 5.18 5.40 -4.05
CA THR A 2 4.78 6.02 -2.77
C THR A 2 3.31 6.49 -2.85
N ARG A 3 2.60 6.58 -1.72
CA ARG A 3 1.19 7.06 -1.72
C ARG A 3 1.04 8.44 -2.36
N GLY A 4 2.04 9.31 -2.22
CA GLY A 4 2.05 10.63 -2.84
C GLY A 4 2.23 10.57 -4.36
N GLU A 5 3.09 9.68 -4.84
CA GLU A 5 3.28 9.43 -6.27
C GLU A 5 1.99 8.91 -6.91
N MET A 6 1.32 7.93 -6.28
CA MET A 6 0.03 7.41 -6.78
C MET A 6 -1.01 8.54 -6.91
N ARG A 7 -1.19 9.35 -5.87
CA ARG A 7 -2.15 10.48 -5.90
C ARG A 7 -1.85 11.47 -7.02
N ALA A 8 -0.57 11.78 -7.26
CA ALA A 8 -0.20 12.70 -8.33
C ALA A 8 -0.47 12.11 -9.72
N TYR A 9 -0.30 10.79 -9.90
CA TYR A 9 -0.70 10.10 -11.12
C TYR A 9 -2.22 10.02 -11.27
N ASP A 10 -2.96 9.82 -10.16
CA ASP A 10 -4.42 9.82 -10.17
C ASP A 10 -4.99 11.17 -10.64
N GLU A 11 -4.37 12.29 -10.25
CA GLU A 11 -4.75 13.63 -10.75
C GLU A 11 -4.52 13.76 -12.27
N ALA A 12 -3.38 13.26 -12.78
CA ALA A 12 -3.11 13.26 -14.21
C ALA A 12 -4.13 12.37 -14.95
N SER A 13 -4.44 11.20 -14.40
CA SER A 13 -5.44 10.28 -14.94
C SER A 13 -6.84 10.89 -14.94
N ALA A 14 -7.21 11.65 -13.90
CA ALA A 14 -8.48 12.35 -13.82
C ALA A 14 -8.62 13.39 -14.94
N VAL A 15 -7.57 14.18 -15.20
CA VAL A 15 -7.54 15.13 -16.33
C VAL A 15 -7.71 14.40 -17.65
N ALA A 16 -7.01 13.30 -17.87
CA ALA A 16 -7.16 12.51 -19.10
C ALA A 16 -8.57 11.97 -19.27
N ASN A 17 -9.18 11.42 -18.21
CA ASN A 17 -10.55 10.93 -18.25
C ASN A 17 -11.58 12.03 -18.55
N GLU A 18 -11.42 13.22 -17.97
CA GLU A 18 -12.27 14.39 -18.25
C GLU A 18 -12.22 14.79 -19.73
N VAL A 19 -11.01 14.85 -20.30
CA VAL A 19 -10.78 15.22 -21.71
C VAL A 19 -11.33 14.16 -22.67
N ILE A 20 -11.12 12.87 -22.36
CA ILE A 20 -11.60 11.76 -23.20
C ILE A 20 -13.13 11.68 -23.15
N SER A 21 -13.74 11.79 -21.96
CA SER A 21 -15.20 11.76 -21.82
C SER A 21 -15.89 12.95 -22.50
N ASN A 22 -15.24 14.11 -22.56
CA ASN A 22 -15.75 15.33 -23.17
C ASN A 22 -15.03 15.71 -24.47
N ILE A 23 -14.50 14.73 -25.21
CA ILE A 23 -13.65 14.99 -26.39
C ILE A 23 -14.33 15.85 -27.45
N ARG A 24 -15.65 15.68 -27.64
CA ARG A 24 -16.44 16.50 -28.57
C ARG A 24 -16.35 17.98 -28.19
N THR A 25 -16.50 18.31 -26.91
CA THR A 25 -16.40 19.67 -26.39
C THR A 25 -14.99 20.23 -26.58
N VAL A 26 -13.96 19.47 -26.21
CA VAL A 26 -12.56 19.89 -26.34
C VAL A 26 -12.20 20.17 -27.80
N THR A 27 -12.65 19.33 -28.73
CA THR A 27 -12.46 19.54 -30.18
C THR A 27 -13.27 20.72 -30.71
N SER A 28 -14.53 20.90 -30.28
CA SER A 28 -15.35 22.06 -30.68
C SER A 28 -14.72 23.40 -30.31
N PHE A 29 -14.01 23.46 -29.17
CA PHE A 29 -13.29 24.66 -28.73
C PHE A 29 -11.82 24.69 -29.18
N ASN A 30 -11.34 23.72 -29.97
CA ASN A 30 -9.94 23.55 -30.36
C ASN A 30 -8.95 23.61 -29.16
N ALA A 31 -9.38 23.11 -28.00
CA ALA A 31 -8.66 23.22 -26.73
C ALA A 31 -7.65 22.08 -26.49
N GLN A 32 -7.39 21.25 -27.49
CA GLN A 32 -6.55 20.05 -27.37
C GLN A 32 -5.15 20.37 -26.83
N TYR A 33 -4.52 21.43 -27.33
CA TYR A 33 -3.18 21.83 -26.88
C TYR A 33 -3.17 22.28 -25.42
N ALA A 34 -4.18 23.05 -24.99
CA ALA A 34 -4.30 23.51 -23.61
C ALA A 34 -4.44 22.32 -22.64
N GLU A 35 -5.25 21.33 -23.01
CA GLU A 35 -5.46 20.12 -22.22
C GLU A 35 -4.21 19.22 -22.14
N VAL A 36 -3.43 19.13 -23.22
CA VAL A 36 -2.13 18.43 -23.22
C VAL A 36 -1.13 19.11 -22.29
N VAL A 37 -1.07 20.45 -22.29
CA VAL A 37 -0.21 21.21 -21.36
C VAL A 37 -0.65 20.95 -19.92
N ARG A 38 -1.96 21.00 -19.63
CA ARG A 38 -2.53 20.71 -18.30
C ARG A 38 -2.15 19.30 -17.82
N TYR A 39 -2.26 18.30 -18.68
CA TYR A 39 -1.86 16.93 -18.37
C TYR A 39 -0.35 16.80 -18.11
N ARG A 40 0.48 17.45 -18.95
CA ARG A 40 1.93 17.47 -18.79
C ARG A 40 2.37 18.10 -17.47
N ASP A 41 1.72 19.17 -17.03
CA ASP A 41 2.04 19.82 -15.76
C ASP A 41 1.77 18.89 -14.56
N ARG A 42 0.67 18.12 -14.60
CA ARG A 42 0.37 17.09 -13.59
C ARG A 42 1.39 15.94 -13.61
N LEU A 43 1.78 15.47 -14.80
CA LEU A 43 2.84 14.47 -14.94
C LEU A 43 4.19 14.97 -14.42
N ASN A 44 4.57 16.20 -14.72
CA ASN A 44 5.81 16.81 -14.21
C ASN A 44 5.82 16.86 -12.67
N HIS A 45 4.67 17.16 -12.06
CA HIS A 45 4.52 17.11 -10.61
C HIS A 45 4.68 15.68 -10.06
N ALA A 46 3.99 14.70 -10.65
CA ALA A 46 4.10 13.29 -10.28
C ALA A 46 5.55 12.77 -10.41
N GLN A 47 6.23 13.12 -11.51
CA GLN A 47 7.62 12.76 -11.76
C GLN A 47 8.56 13.32 -10.69
N LYS A 48 8.39 14.58 -10.28
CA LYS A 48 9.21 15.19 -9.21
C LYS A 48 9.06 14.44 -7.88
N ILE A 49 7.84 14.00 -7.55
CA ILE A 49 7.58 13.19 -6.35
C ILE A 49 8.23 11.81 -6.50
N GLY A 50 8.07 11.16 -7.66
CA GLY A 50 8.67 9.87 -7.98
C GLY A 50 10.20 9.89 -7.85
N ILE A 51 10.87 10.89 -8.42
CA ILE A 51 12.34 11.04 -8.34
C ILE A 51 12.81 11.17 -6.88
N LYS A 52 12.12 11.99 -6.08
CA LYS A 52 12.43 12.11 -4.64
C LYS A 52 12.24 10.77 -3.92
N GLY A 53 11.17 10.04 -4.24
CA GLY A 53 10.91 8.72 -3.69
C GLY A 53 12.02 7.72 -4.03
N VAL A 54 12.41 7.64 -5.31
CA VAL A 54 13.47 6.75 -5.79
C VAL A 54 14.82 7.08 -5.16
N PHE A 55 15.14 8.37 -5.02
CA PHE A 55 16.38 8.81 -4.37
C PHE A 55 16.44 8.35 -2.90
N ILE A 56 15.35 8.52 -2.15
CA ILE A 56 15.25 8.03 -0.77
C ILE A 56 15.41 6.51 -0.74
N THR A 57 14.65 5.76 -1.55
CA THR A 57 14.77 4.29 -1.57
C THR A 57 16.17 3.84 -1.97
N GLY A 58 16.82 4.53 -2.91
CA GLY A 58 18.19 4.25 -3.33
C GLY A 58 19.20 4.43 -2.20
N ILE A 59 19.10 5.53 -1.44
CA ILE A 59 19.93 5.75 -0.24
C ILE A 59 19.70 4.64 0.78
N PHE A 60 18.44 4.30 1.06
CA PHE A 60 18.12 3.25 2.03
C PHE A 60 18.64 1.87 1.59
N THR A 61 18.50 1.51 0.32
CA THR A 61 19.04 0.25 -0.22
C THR A 61 20.57 0.25 -0.19
N GLY A 62 21.22 1.35 -0.57
CA GLY A 62 22.67 1.48 -0.49
C GLY A 62 23.19 1.38 0.94
N PHE A 63 22.54 2.07 1.88
CA PHE A 63 22.86 2.00 3.30
C PHE A 63 22.65 0.60 3.87
N TYR A 64 21.56 -0.07 3.51
CA TYR A 64 21.29 -1.46 3.90
C TYR A 64 22.43 -2.41 3.46
N VAL A 65 22.84 -2.30 2.20
CA VAL A 65 23.95 -3.11 1.65
C VAL A 65 25.28 -2.76 2.36
N PHE A 66 25.54 -1.48 2.61
CA PHE A 66 26.72 -1.04 3.35
C PHE A 66 26.78 -1.63 4.77
N VAL A 67 25.65 -1.65 5.49
CA VAL A 67 25.58 -2.25 6.84
C VAL A 67 25.83 -3.76 6.79
N ILE A 68 25.33 -4.47 5.77
CA ILE A 68 25.57 -5.91 5.63
C ILE A 68 27.06 -6.19 5.39
N PHE A 69 27.68 -5.55 4.41
CA PHE A 69 29.10 -5.76 4.12
C PHE A 69 30.01 -5.25 5.25
N GLY A 70 29.64 -4.13 5.89
CA GLY A 70 30.34 -3.59 7.06
C GLY A 70 30.27 -4.54 8.25
N SER A 71 29.10 -5.11 8.55
CA SER A 71 28.94 -6.10 9.61
C SER A 71 29.68 -7.41 9.31
N MET A 72 29.67 -7.86 8.05
CA MET A 72 30.45 -9.02 7.61
C MET A 72 31.95 -8.80 7.84
N GLY A 73 32.49 -7.64 7.45
CA GLY A 73 33.90 -7.30 7.73
C GLY A 73 34.21 -7.24 9.22
N PHE A 74 33.32 -6.64 10.02
CA PHE A 74 33.48 -6.55 11.48
C PHE A 74 33.46 -7.93 12.16
N VAL A 75 32.51 -8.80 11.78
CA VAL A 75 32.38 -10.16 12.32
C VAL A 75 33.60 -11.00 11.96
N PHE A 76 34.10 -10.91 10.72
CA PHE A 76 35.28 -11.69 10.34
C PHE A 76 36.56 -11.16 10.99
N TRP A 77 36.72 -9.85 11.14
CA TRP A 77 37.88 -9.29 11.84
C TRP A 77 37.91 -9.73 13.30
N TYR A 78 36.79 -9.55 14.03
CA TYR A 78 36.68 -9.97 15.42
C TYR A 78 36.75 -11.50 15.57
N GLY A 79 36.07 -12.24 14.70
CA GLY A 79 36.07 -13.70 14.69
C GLY A 79 37.47 -14.28 14.43
N THR A 80 38.25 -13.68 13.52
CA THR A 80 39.63 -14.10 13.24
C THR A 80 40.54 -13.87 14.45
N ASN A 81 40.44 -12.71 15.13
CA ASN A 81 41.20 -12.46 16.36
C ASN A 81 40.89 -13.52 17.43
N LEU A 82 39.62 -13.90 17.58
CA LEU A 82 39.19 -14.89 18.58
C LEU A 82 39.66 -16.33 18.23
N VAL A 83 39.79 -16.63 16.94
CA VAL A 83 40.41 -17.88 16.44
C VAL A 83 41.92 -17.89 16.73
N ILE A 84 42.62 -16.77 16.52
CA ILE A 84 44.07 -16.64 16.79
C ILE A 84 44.36 -16.80 18.29
N GLU A 85 43.51 -16.28 19.16
CA GLU A 85 43.60 -16.48 20.61
C GLU A 85 43.29 -17.92 21.06
N GLY A 86 42.91 -18.82 20.15
CA GLY A 86 42.59 -20.21 20.44
C GLY A 86 41.29 -20.41 21.21
N LYS A 87 40.45 -19.38 21.33
CA LYS A 87 39.19 -19.43 22.10
C LYS A 87 38.06 -20.11 21.35
N ILE A 88 38.05 -20.03 20.01
CA ILE A 88 37.01 -20.64 19.17
C ILE A 88 37.61 -21.26 17.91
N THR A 89 36.86 -22.19 17.30
CA THR A 89 37.22 -22.75 16.00
C THR A 89 36.77 -21.83 14.86
N PRO A 90 37.43 -21.84 13.69
CA PRO A 90 36.95 -21.12 12.51
C PRO A 90 35.52 -21.52 12.14
N GLY A 91 35.17 -22.80 12.28
CA GLY A 91 33.81 -23.31 12.02
C GLY A 91 32.75 -22.65 12.91
N THR A 92 33.08 -22.38 14.17
CA THR A 92 32.19 -21.66 15.09
C THR A 92 31.89 -20.25 14.59
N VAL A 93 32.89 -19.52 14.07
CA VAL A 93 32.70 -18.16 13.51
C VAL A 93 31.70 -18.20 12.36
N PHE A 94 31.89 -19.10 11.40
CA PHE A 94 30.99 -19.23 10.26
C PHE A 94 29.59 -19.65 10.67
N ALA A 95 29.45 -20.59 11.62
CA ALA A 95 28.15 -21.03 12.11
C ALA A 95 27.37 -19.89 12.77
N VAL A 96 28.03 -19.10 13.62
CA VAL A 96 27.40 -17.93 14.27
C VAL A 96 27.03 -16.86 13.25
N PHE A 97 27.91 -16.56 12.30
CA PHE A 97 27.63 -15.58 11.23
C PHE A 97 26.38 -15.96 10.43
N TRP A 98 26.30 -17.21 9.95
CA TRP A 98 25.15 -17.69 9.19
C TRP A 98 23.88 -17.73 10.03
N ALA A 99 23.96 -18.14 11.30
CA ALA A 99 22.79 -18.14 12.20
C ALA A 99 22.21 -16.73 12.39
N ILE A 100 23.06 -15.73 12.62
CA ILE A 100 22.63 -14.34 12.78
C ILE A 100 22.08 -13.78 11.46
N MET A 101 22.75 -14.03 10.35
CA MET A 101 22.33 -13.53 9.03
C MET A 101 20.96 -14.10 8.62
N ILE A 102 20.78 -15.42 8.75
CA ILE A 102 19.50 -16.10 8.48
C ILE A 102 18.41 -15.57 9.43
N GLY A 103 18.72 -15.44 10.72
CA GLY A 103 17.79 -14.87 11.71
C GLY A 103 17.35 -13.45 11.36
N ALA A 104 18.29 -12.59 10.94
CA ALA A 104 18.00 -11.22 10.55
C ALA A 104 17.15 -11.13 9.27
N ILE A 105 17.43 -11.96 8.26
CA ILE A 105 16.66 -12.03 7.03
C ILE A 105 15.22 -12.44 7.32
N HIS A 106 15.02 -13.50 8.11
CA HIS A 106 13.67 -13.96 8.46
C HIS A 106 12.90 -12.95 9.30
N LEU A 107 13.57 -12.26 10.23
CA LEU A 107 12.97 -11.17 10.98
C LEU A 107 12.53 -10.04 10.04
N GLY A 108 13.37 -9.67 9.07
CA GLY A 108 13.03 -8.70 8.03
C GLY A 108 11.82 -9.12 7.19
N GLN A 109 11.71 -10.41 6.84
CA GLN A 109 10.60 -10.98 6.09
C GLN A 109 9.31 -11.15 6.92
N ALA A 110 9.41 -11.23 8.25
CA ALA A 110 8.26 -11.28 9.15
C ALA A 110 7.57 -9.90 9.27
N ILE A 111 8.30 -8.80 9.10
CA ILE A 111 7.74 -7.44 9.23
C ILE A 111 6.53 -7.21 8.31
N PRO A 112 6.58 -7.51 6.99
CA PRO A 112 5.42 -7.39 6.10
C PRO A 112 4.19 -8.23 6.52
N GLN A 113 4.41 -9.37 7.17
CA GLN A 113 3.32 -10.26 7.58
C GLN A 113 2.40 -9.59 8.61
N PHE A 114 2.95 -8.76 9.50
CA PHE A 114 2.13 -7.94 10.42
C PHE A 114 1.19 -6.97 9.68
N GLY A 115 1.57 -6.50 8.50
CA GLY A 115 0.73 -5.69 7.64
C GLY A 115 -0.49 -6.45 7.12
N VAL A 116 -0.32 -7.73 6.77
CA VAL A 116 -1.41 -8.62 6.33
C VAL A 116 -2.42 -8.84 7.45
N PHE A 117 -1.96 -9.09 8.68
CA PHE A 117 -2.85 -9.20 9.84
C PHE A 117 -3.65 -7.92 10.08
N THR A 118 -3.03 -6.76 9.90
CA THR A 118 -3.71 -5.46 10.03
C THR A 118 -4.78 -5.30 8.94
N ALA A 119 -4.45 -5.61 7.68
CA ALA A 119 -5.41 -5.56 6.58
C ALA A 119 -6.58 -6.54 6.77
N ALA A 120 -6.30 -7.76 7.24
CA ALA A 120 -7.30 -8.76 7.56
C ALA A 120 -8.25 -8.29 8.67
N LYS A 121 -7.71 -7.67 9.74
CA LYS A 121 -8.51 -7.09 10.82
C LYS A 121 -9.42 -5.96 10.34
N LEU A 122 -8.92 -5.10 9.44
CA LEU A 122 -9.73 -4.03 8.85
C LEU A 122 -10.87 -4.57 7.98
N ALA A 123 -10.59 -5.57 7.14
CA ALA A 123 -11.62 -6.22 6.32
C ALA A 123 -12.67 -6.95 7.17
N ALA A 124 -12.23 -7.69 8.19
CA ALA A 124 -13.13 -8.34 9.14
C ALA A 124 -14.01 -7.33 9.88
N GLY A 125 -13.45 -6.19 10.30
CA GLY A 125 -14.20 -5.11 10.94
C GLY A 125 -15.34 -4.57 10.08
N GLU A 126 -15.12 -4.39 8.78
CA GLU A 126 -16.18 -3.95 7.86
C GLU A 126 -17.27 -5.01 7.66
N ILE A 127 -16.88 -6.29 7.56
CA ILE A 127 -17.83 -7.41 7.47
C ILE A 127 -18.67 -7.49 8.75
N PHE A 128 -18.05 -7.46 9.93
CA PHE A 128 -18.77 -7.49 11.21
C PHE A 128 -19.70 -6.27 11.36
N ARG A 129 -19.26 -5.08 10.93
CA ARG A 129 -20.10 -3.88 10.92
C ARG A 129 -21.38 -4.05 10.08
N ILE A 130 -21.30 -4.78 8.96
CA ILE A 130 -22.47 -5.07 8.10
C ILE A 130 -23.35 -6.15 8.73
N ILE A 131 -22.76 -7.18 9.33
CA ILE A 131 -23.49 -8.28 9.99
C ILE A 131 -24.27 -7.76 11.21
N ASP A 132 -23.65 -6.91 12.02
CA ASP A 132 -24.22 -6.35 13.25
C ASP A 132 -25.15 -5.15 12.97
N LEU A 133 -25.33 -4.77 11.70
CA LEU A 133 -26.21 -3.68 11.32
C LEU A 133 -27.67 -4.10 11.45
N GLU A 134 -28.39 -3.54 12.43
CA GLU A 134 -29.84 -3.64 12.51
C GLU A 134 -30.51 -2.60 11.60
N PRO A 135 -31.20 -2.99 10.52
CA PRO A 135 -31.88 -2.03 9.65
C PRO A 135 -33.15 -1.49 10.32
N ASN A 136 -33.37 -0.17 10.21
CA ASN A 136 -34.61 0.47 10.70
C ASN A 136 -35.89 -0.14 10.09
N ILE A 137 -35.79 -0.64 8.85
CA ILE A 137 -36.87 -1.35 8.15
C ILE A 137 -36.37 -2.77 7.90
N ASN A 138 -36.79 -3.70 8.76
CA ASN A 138 -36.40 -5.10 8.65
C ASN A 138 -37.37 -5.88 7.76
N CYS A 139 -36.98 -6.13 6.50
CA CYS A 139 -37.78 -6.89 5.54
C CYS A 139 -37.88 -8.40 5.85
N MET A 140 -37.02 -8.92 6.74
CA MET A 140 -37.02 -10.31 7.17
C MET A 140 -37.83 -10.53 8.46
N SER A 141 -38.36 -9.46 9.05
CA SER A 141 -39.21 -9.55 10.22
C SER A 141 -40.54 -10.22 9.86
N PRO A 142 -40.98 -11.27 10.58
CA PRO A 142 -42.32 -11.82 10.40
C PRO A 142 -43.41 -10.91 10.98
N HIS A 143 -43.02 -9.80 11.63
CA HIS A 143 -43.93 -8.84 12.22
C HIS A 143 -44.39 -7.82 11.19
N GLY A 144 -45.66 -7.90 10.83
CA GLY A 144 -46.34 -6.99 9.93
C GLY A 144 -47.79 -7.42 9.78
N LEU A 145 -48.64 -6.50 9.34
CA LEU A 145 -49.99 -6.87 8.92
C LEU A 145 -49.88 -7.52 7.54
N ILE A 146 -50.34 -8.77 7.43
CA ILE A 146 -50.50 -9.47 6.15
C ILE A 146 -52.01 -9.43 5.82
N PRO A 147 -52.49 -8.40 5.10
CA PRO A 147 -53.90 -8.28 4.78
C PRO A 147 -54.34 -9.41 3.85
N SER A 148 -55.49 -10.03 4.13
CA SER A 148 -56.08 -11.08 3.27
C SER A 148 -56.63 -10.54 1.95
N HIS A 149 -56.90 -9.23 1.88
CA HIS A 149 -57.35 -8.53 0.68
C HIS A 149 -56.76 -7.11 0.67
N VAL A 150 -56.31 -6.65 -0.50
CA VAL A 150 -55.71 -5.34 -0.69
C VAL A 150 -56.46 -4.62 -1.81
N GLU A 151 -57.18 -3.54 -1.48
CA GLU A 151 -57.93 -2.72 -2.47
C GLU A 151 -57.03 -1.80 -3.30
N GLY A 152 -55.77 -1.58 -2.88
CA GLY A 152 -54.79 -0.78 -3.62
C GLY A 152 -54.97 0.75 -3.50
N ARG A 153 -55.74 1.24 -2.52
CA ARG A 153 -55.84 2.67 -2.23
C ARG A 153 -54.59 3.16 -1.50
N ILE A 154 -53.81 4.03 -2.15
CA ILE A 154 -52.58 4.62 -1.59
C ILE A 154 -52.84 6.09 -1.31
N GLU A 155 -52.53 6.54 -0.09
CA GLU A 155 -52.56 7.95 0.29
C GLU A 155 -51.22 8.31 0.95
N LEU A 156 -50.60 9.41 0.52
CA LEU A 156 -49.39 9.97 1.13
C LEU A 156 -49.82 11.18 1.97
N HIS A 157 -49.57 11.12 3.26
CA HIS A 157 -49.80 12.23 4.18
C HIS A 157 -48.44 12.76 4.64
N ASN A 158 -48.25 14.06 4.48
CA ASN A 158 -47.08 14.81 4.99
C ASN A 158 -47.33 15.26 6.44
#